data_AF-A0A956JHF7-F1
#
_entry.id   AF-A0A956JHF7-F1
#
_cell.length_a   1.000
_cell.length_b   1.000
_cell.length_c   1.000
_cell.angle_alpha   90.00
_cell.angle_beta   90.00
_cell.angle_gamma   90.00
#
_symmetry.space_group_name_H-M   'P 1'
#
loop_
_entity.id
_entity.type
_entity.pdbx_description
1 polymer ?
#
loop_
_entity_poly.entity_id
_entity_poly.type
_entity_poly.pdbx_seq_one_letter_code
_entity_poly.pdbx_strand_id
1 'polypeptide(L)'
;MEWKQGVLQEALRQAEQSASVIEAADQITRVYDFDVHPYFVWMRDPATTLEAFRASQQPYRYYVEHFSRPLAAVLARIGPAATRIATVFDNVCEEHGRGDVRASHIATFDGYLRALGVPASALSEPCPPAIAGAYEAFLNLALVSEPEVGAASLGFVEYSHIGIAEMLARNMHERFWGDLQAQEHYRFHAEIDMEHASDLFAVCEPAWQAGRRQATIRGLLLGAHYWWSLFRDMLPQPPRAAGRSIREHFASPDRYVDDTRIDVELAAELVTAAATVPATVRVLGAHGAVVAPQGEALAPVDVLTVRVSIDGSAHEFPGAVRSNDRESGLLLVEFTVDARPRAQALRARLAGLR
;
A
#
# COMPACT_ATOMS: atom_id res chain seq x y z
N MET A 1 4.93 18.87 -9.53
CA MET A 1 6.16 18.84 -8.73
C MET A 1 7.21 19.61 -9.50
N GLU A 2 7.61 20.76 -8.99
CA GLU A 2 8.72 21.51 -9.57
C GLU A 2 9.96 21.14 -8.76
N TRP A 3 10.72 20.16 -9.23
CA TRP A 3 12.09 20.02 -8.74
C TRP A 3 12.79 21.35 -9.01
N LYS A 4 13.47 21.91 -8.01
CA LYS A 4 14.43 22.99 -8.29
C LYS A 4 15.38 22.42 -9.34
N GLN A 5 15.41 23.02 -10.52
CA GLN A 5 16.13 22.50 -11.69
C GLN A 5 17.57 22.08 -11.34
N GLY A 6 18.22 22.78 -10.39
CA GLY A 6 19.56 22.43 -9.89
C GLY A 6 19.68 21.08 -9.17
N VAL A 7 18.65 20.61 -8.46
CA VAL A 7 18.69 19.32 -7.73
C VAL A 7 18.75 18.15 -8.72
N LEU A 8 17.88 18.17 -9.74
CA LEU A 8 17.87 17.14 -10.76
C LEU A 8 19.18 17.15 -11.56
N GLN A 9 19.69 18.33 -11.94
CA GLN A 9 20.96 18.43 -12.67
C GLN A 9 22.15 17.90 -11.86
N GLU A 10 22.16 18.13 -10.56
CA GLU A 10 23.21 17.59 -9.69
C GLU A 10 23.11 16.06 -9.57
N ALA A 11 21.92 15.50 -9.38
CA ALA A 11 21.72 14.06 -9.35
C ALA A 11 22.11 13.38 -10.68
N LEU A 12 21.81 14.03 -11.81
CA LEU A 12 22.26 13.55 -13.13
C LEU A 12 23.78 13.51 -13.23
N ARG A 13 24.45 14.58 -12.78
CA ARG A 13 25.91 14.66 -12.76
C ARG A 13 26.51 13.57 -11.87
N GLN A 14 25.91 13.30 -10.72
CA GLN A 14 26.33 12.25 -9.80
C GLN A 14 26.08 10.85 -10.37
N ALA A 15 24.92 10.62 -11.00
CA ALA A 15 24.61 9.37 -11.70
C ALA A 15 25.60 9.10 -12.85
N GLU A 16 25.95 10.12 -13.64
CA GLU A 16 26.97 10.02 -14.69
C GLU A 16 28.36 9.67 -14.16
N GLN A 17 28.67 10.06 -12.92
CA GLN A 17 29.95 9.80 -12.25
C GLN A 17 29.98 8.49 -11.44
N SER A 18 28.83 7.83 -11.28
CA SER A 18 28.70 6.62 -10.47
C SER A 18 29.53 5.46 -11.04
N ALA A 19 30.03 4.58 -10.17
CA ALA A 19 30.85 3.45 -10.54
C ALA A 19 30.02 2.32 -11.16
N SER A 20 28.76 2.19 -10.75
CA SER A 20 27.83 1.16 -11.23
C SER A 20 26.46 1.74 -11.60
N VAL A 21 25.65 0.96 -12.30
CA VAL A 21 24.25 1.29 -12.61
C VAL A 21 23.41 1.39 -11.32
N ILE A 22 23.67 0.53 -10.33
CA ILE A 22 22.98 0.55 -9.03
C ILE A 22 23.26 1.86 -8.28
N GLU A 23 24.52 2.30 -8.22
CA GLU A 23 24.87 3.58 -7.61
C GLU A 23 24.19 4.75 -8.32
N ALA A 24 24.08 4.70 -9.65
CA ALA A 24 23.36 5.71 -10.41
C ALA A 24 21.85 5.69 -10.11
N ALA A 25 21.25 4.51 -9.92
CA ALA A 25 19.87 4.37 -9.48
C ALA A 25 19.68 4.98 -8.07
N ASP A 26 20.61 4.76 -7.13
CA ASP A 26 20.61 5.38 -5.80
C ASP A 26 20.68 6.92 -5.86
N GLN A 27 21.44 7.49 -6.79
CA GLN A 27 21.44 8.96 -6.97
C GLN A 27 20.07 9.47 -7.41
N ILE A 28 19.35 8.69 -8.22
CA ILE A 28 18.04 9.07 -8.75
C ILE A 28 16.94 8.89 -7.70
N THR A 29 16.99 7.86 -6.85
CA THR A 29 16.03 7.68 -5.74
C THR A 29 16.12 8.79 -4.71
N ARG A 30 17.29 9.42 -4.52
CA ARG A 30 17.43 10.61 -3.65
C ARG A 30 16.65 11.83 -4.17
N VAL A 31 16.43 11.90 -5.49
CA VAL A 31 15.54 12.90 -6.08
C VAL A 31 14.11 12.40 -6.00
N TYR A 32 13.83 11.21 -6.53
CA TYR A 32 12.52 10.58 -6.47
C TYR A 32 12.31 9.87 -5.13
N ASP A 33 12.35 10.66 -4.05
CA ASP A 33 12.23 10.18 -2.69
C ASP A 33 10.78 9.75 -2.38
N PHE A 34 10.55 8.45 -2.41
CA PHE A 34 9.24 7.86 -2.14
C PHE A 34 8.80 7.99 -0.68
N ASP A 35 9.70 8.26 0.26
CA ASP A 35 9.34 8.54 1.65
C ASP A 35 8.57 9.86 1.77
N VAL A 36 8.83 10.84 0.92
CA VAL A 36 8.12 12.13 0.93
C VAL A 36 7.07 12.23 -0.18
N HIS A 37 6.89 11.17 -0.96
CA HIS A 37 5.93 11.15 -2.04
C HIS A 37 4.49 11.31 -1.51
N PRO A 38 3.64 12.18 -2.11
CA PRO A 38 2.29 12.48 -1.64
C PRO A 38 1.42 11.25 -1.34
N TYR A 39 1.47 10.22 -2.18
CA TYR A 39 0.81 8.93 -1.95
C TYR A 39 1.21 8.27 -0.63
N PHE A 40 2.50 8.11 -0.34
CA PHE A 40 2.96 7.42 0.85
C PHE A 40 2.82 8.29 2.12
N VAL A 41 2.89 9.62 1.96
CA VAL A 41 2.50 10.57 3.03
C VAL A 41 1.01 10.42 3.35
N TRP A 42 0.14 10.45 2.34
CA TRP A 42 -1.30 10.24 2.50
C TRP A 42 -1.61 8.88 3.13
N MET A 43 -0.99 7.81 2.65
CA MET A 43 -1.20 6.45 3.16
C MET A 43 -0.94 6.33 4.67
N ARG A 44 0.13 6.98 5.16
CA ARG A 44 0.54 6.97 6.58
C ARG A 44 -0.22 7.98 7.43
N ASP A 45 -0.98 8.90 6.82
CA ASP A 45 -1.78 9.86 7.55
C ASP A 45 -2.81 9.13 8.43
N PRO A 46 -2.89 9.41 9.74
CA PRO A 46 -3.88 8.79 10.61
C PRO A 46 -5.33 8.95 10.15
N ALA A 47 -5.64 10.00 9.39
CA ALA A 47 -6.96 10.25 8.81
C ALA A 47 -7.29 9.34 7.61
N THR A 48 -6.31 8.66 7.02
CA THR A 48 -6.54 7.72 5.93
C THR A 48 -7.25 6.48 6.45
N THR A 49 -8.40 6.19 5.84
CA THR A 49 -9.25 5.05 6.19
C THR A 49 -8.85 3.81 5.38
N LEU A 50 -9.17 2.63 5.93
CA LEU A 50 -9.00 1.36 5.23
C LEU A 50 -9.77 1.31 3.89
N GLU A 51 -10.97 1.92 3.84
CA GLU A 51 -11.75 2.00 2.60
C GLU A 51 -11.02 2.83 1.52
N ALA A 52 -10.46 3.98 1.90
CA ALA A 52 -9.72 4.81 0.97
C ALA A 52 -8.42 4.14 0.51
N PHE A 53 -7.73 3.44 1.41
CA PHE A 53 -6.55 2.64 1.08
C PHE A 53 -6.91 1.47 0.13
N ARG A 54 -7.95 0.70 0.40
CA ARG A 54 -8.44 -0.35 -0.53
C ARG A 54 -8.70 0.20 -1.92
N ALA A 55 -9.37 1.35 -1.99
CA ALA A 55 -9.70 2.00 -3.25
C ALA A 55 -8.45 2.47 -4.03
N SER A 56 -7.36 2.81 -3.34
CA SER A 56 -6.09 3.13 -4.03
C SER A 56 -5.32 1.90 -4.48
N GLN A 57 -5.45 0.78 -3.77
CA GLN A 57 -4.75 -0.48 -4.08
C GLN A 57 -5.39 -1.24 -5.24
N GLN A 58 -6.71 -1.19 -5.37
CA GLN A 58 -7.44 -1.95 -6.39
C GLN A 58 -6.98 -1.62 -7.84
N PRO A 59 -6.80 -0.35 -8.25
CA PRO A 59 -6.27 -0.02 -9.58
C PRO A 59 -4.86 -0.54 -9.85
N TYR A 60 -4.02 -0.69 -8.81
CA TYR A 60 -2.64 -1.18 -8.94
C TYR A 60 -2.58 -2.65 -9.41
N ARG A 61 -3.66 -3.41 -9.20
CA ARG A 61 -3.83 -4.77 -9.73
C ARG A 61 -3.51 -4.86 -11.22
N TYR A 62 -3.91 -3.87 -12.00
CA TYR A 62 -3.65 -3.85 -13.44
C TYR A 62 -2.15 -3.83 -13.76
N TYR A 63 -1.36 -3.10 -12.97
CA TYR A 63 0.08 -3.07 -13.13
C TYR A 63 0.67 -4.45 -12.85
N VAL A 64 0.32 -5.05 -11.70
CA VAL A 64 0.79 -6.39 -11.30
C VAL A 64 0.39 -7.47 -12.32
N GLU A 65 -0.84 -7.44 -12.84
CA GLU A 65 -1.30 -8.43 -13.83
C GLU A 65 -0.49 -8.39 -15.14
N HIS A 66 0.04 -7.22 -15.49
CA HIS A 66 0.64 -7.01 -16.80
C HIS A 66 2.14 -6.73 -16.75
N PHE A 67 2.75 -6.63 -15.58
CA PHE A 67 4.16 -6.26 -15.40
C PHE A 67 5.14 -7.24 -16.07
N SER A 68 4.78 -8.53 -16.18
CA SER A 68 5.59 -9.51 -16.92
C SER A 68 5.76 -9.20 -18.42
N ARG A 69 4.84 -8.41 -19.01
CA ARG A 69 4.85 -8.07 -20.44
C ARG A 69 6.00 -7.14 -20.84
N PRO A 70 6.26 -6.00 -20.17
CA PRO A 70 7.45 -5.21 -20.44
C PRO A 70 8.75 -5.97 -20.15
N LEU A 71 8.81 -6.84 -19.12
CA LEU A 71 9.97 -7.71 -18.90
C LEU A 71 10.23 -8.64 -20.09
N ALA A 72 9.18 -9.31 -20.59
CA ALA A 72 9.28 -10.14 -21.79
C ALA A 72 9.67 -9.35 -23.05
N ALA A 73 9.23 -8.09 -23.16
CA ALA A 73 9.64 -7.20 -24.25
C ALA A 73 11.14 -6.86 -24.17
N VAL A 74 11.68 -6.54 -22.99
CA VAL A 74 13.13 -6.35 -22.79
C VAL A 74 13.88 -7.63 -23.13
N LEU A 75 13.43 -8.78 -22.61
CA LEU A 75 14.00 -10.09 -22.88
C LEU A 75 14.14 -10.34 -24.39
N ALA A 76 13.08 -10.11 -25.17
CA ALA A 76 13.08 -10.32 -26.62
C ALA A 76 14.06 -9.41 -27.38
N ARG A 77 14.48 -8.30 -26.78
CA ARG A 77 15.35 -7.28 -27.40
C ARG A 77 16.84 -7.48 -27.09
N ILE A 78 17.19 -8.33 -26.11
CA ILE A 78 18.57 -8.67 -25.79
C ILE A 78 19.12 -9.65 -26.84
N GLY A 79 20.28 -9.33 -27.41
CA GLY A 79 20.84 -10.03 -28.58
C GLY A 79 21.21 -11.51 -28.32
N PRO A 80 22.26 -11.82 -27.55
CA PRO A 80 22.67 -13.20 -27.31
C PRO A 80 21.68 -13.97 -26.42
N ALA A 81 21.39 -15.22 -26.77
CA ALA A 81 20.52 -16.09 -25.97
C ALA A 81 21.08 -16.36 -24.56
N ALA A 82 22.39 -16.51 -24.44
CA ALA A 82 23.03 -16.70 -23.14
C ALA A 82 22.80 -15.50 -22.21
N THR A 83 22.89 -14.28 -22.74
CA THR A 83 22.60 -13.05 -21.98
C THR A 83 21.14 -13.00 -21.56
N ARG A 84 20.20 -13.31 -22.47
CA ARG A 84 18.77 -13.38 -22.13
C ARG A 84 18.47 -14.31 -20.96
N ILE A 85 19.04 -15.51 -21.00
CA ILE A 85 18.84 -16.54 -19.98
C ILE A 85 19.47 -16.14 -18.65
N ALA A 86 20.66 -15.55 -18.69
CA ALA A 86 21.41 -15.18 -17.49
C ALA A 86 20.94 -13.87 -16.83
N THR A 87 19.95 -13.17 -17.41
CA THR A 87 19.41 -11.92 -16.85
C THR A 87 17.90 -11.99 -16.71
N VAL A 88 17.14 -11.52 -17.71
CA VAL A 88 15.71 -11.21 -17.57
C VAL A 88 14.81 -12.44 -17.62
N PHE A 89 15.30 -13.59 -18.10
CA PHE A 89 14.47 -14.78 -18.29
C PHE A 89 13.85 -15.28 -16.97
N ASP A 90 14.65 -15.34 -15.91
CA ASP A 90 14.18 -15.85 -14.62
C ASP A 90 13.15 -14.91 -13.99
N ASN A 91 13.31 -13.58 -14.11
CA ASN A 91 12.28 -12.61 -13.69
C ASN A 91 10.95 -12.91 -14.40
N VAL A 92 10.96 -13.08 -15.73
CA VAL A 92 9.72 -13.38 -16.47
C VAL A 92 9.08 -14.70 -16.01
N CYS A 93 9.89 -15.71 -15.72
CA CYS A 93 9.39 -16.97 -15.20
C CYS A 93 8.78 -16.81 -13.80
N GLU A 94 9.45 -16.07 -12.92
CA GLU A 94 9.06 -15.84 -11.54
C GLU A 94 7.74 -15.06 -11.45
N GLU A 95 7.57 -14.00 -12.24
CA GLU A 95 6.31 -13.24 -12.37
C GLU A 95 5.11 -14.15 -12.74
N HIS A 96 5.38 -15.19 -13.53
CA HIS A 96 4.42 -16.22 -13.95
C HIS A 96 4.36 -17.44 -13.01
N GLY A 97 4.91 -17.34 -11.79
CA GLY A 97 4.90 -18.39 -10.77
C GLY A 97 5.71 -19.63 -11.18
N ARG A 98 6.68 -19.46 -12.09
CA ARG A 98 7.48 -20.52 -12.71
C ARG A 98 6.63 -21.66 -13.30
N GLY A 99 5.45 -21.31 -13.83
CA GLY A 99 4.50 -22.23 -14.44
C GLY A 99 3.36 -22.68 -13.52
N ASP A 100 3.41 -22.37 -12.22
CA ASP A 100 2.24 -22.47 -11.34
C ASP A 100 1.51 -21.12 -11.28
N VAL A 101 0.39 -21.03 -11.98
CA VAL A 101 -0.44 -19.81 -12.02
C VAL A 101 -0.88 -19.36 -10.62
N ARG A 102 -1.02 -20.28 -9.65
CA ARG A 102 -1.40 -19.92 -8.27
C ARG A 102 -0.27 -19.23 -7.52
N ALA A 103 0.97 -19.43 -7.95
CA ALA A 103 2.15 -18.76 -7.43
C ALA A 103 2.53 -17.50 -8.23
N SER A 104 1.77 -17.15 -9.28
CA SER A 104 2.02 -15.91 -10.03
C SER A 104 1.78 -14.67 -9.17
N HIS A 105 2.45 -13.58 -9.52
CA HIS A 105 2.32 -12.30 -8.80
C HIS A 105 0.90 -11.78 -8.77
N ILE A 106 0.16 -11.92 -9.87
CA ILE A 106 -1.25 -11.55 -9.90
C ILE A 106 -2.10 -12.42 -8.96
N ALA A 107 -1.81 -13.72 -8.83
CA ALA A 107 -2.55 -14.59 -7.92
C ALA A 107 -2.27 -14.25 -6.45
N THR A 108 -1.01 -13.94 -6.11
CA THR A 108 -0.65 -13.48 -4.75
C THR A 108 -1.23 -12.10 -4.45
N PHE A 109 -1.22 -11.18 -5.41
CA PHE A 109 -1.83 -9.86 -5.26
C PHE A 109 -3.36 -9.92 -5.15
N ASP A 110 -4.01 -10.81 -5.88
CA ASP A 110 -5.44 -11.08 -5.72
C ASP A 110 -5.76 -11.67 -4.34
N GLY A 111 -4.86 -12.51 -3.81
CA GLY A 111 -4.91 -12.97 -2.41
C GLY A 111 -4.83 -11.80 -1.43
N TYR A 112 -3.86 -10.92 -1.63
CA TYR A 112 -3.69 -9.69 -0.86
C TYR A 112 -4.95 -8.81 -0.88
N LEU A 113 -5.50 -8.49 -2.04
CA LEU A 113 -6.69 -7.62 -2.13
C LEU A 113 -7.90 -8.25 -1.43
N ARG A 114 -8.09 -9.57 -1.53
CA ARG A 114 -9.15 -10.29 -0.80
C ARG A 114 -8.93 -10.24 0.72
N ALA A 115 -7.71 -10.48 1.18
CA ALA A 115 -7.34 -10.42 2.59
C ALA A 115 -7.47 -8.99 3.15
N LEU A 116 -7.22 -7.99 2.30
CA LEU A 116 -7.48 -6.60 2.62
C LEU A 116 -8.98 -6.32 2.69
N GLY A 117 -9.87 -7.14 2.11
CA GLY A 117 -11.33 -7.00 2.16
C GLY A 117 -11.95 -6.39 0.89
N VAL A 118 -11.22 -6.38 -0.23
CA VAL A 118 -11.75 -5.96 -1.54
C VAL A 118 -12.67 -7.06 -2.08
N PRO A 119 -13.91 -6.74 -2.47
CA PRO A 119 -14.84 -7.74 -2.98
C PRO A 119 -14.41 -8.25 -4.36
N ALA A 120 -14.65 -9.53 -4.65
CA ALA A 120 -14.27 -10.14 -5.92
C ALA A 120 -14.84 -9.40 -7.16
N SER A 121 -16.02 -8.79 -7.03
CA SER A 121 -16.62 -7.99 -8.09
C SER A 121 -15.80 -6.76 -8.48
N ALA A 122 -15.06 -6.17 -7.52
CA ALA A 122 -14.22 -5.01 -7.76
C ALA A 122 -12.92 -5.37 -8.49
N LEU A 123 -12.47 -6.63 -8.41
CA LEU A 123 -11.28 -7.11 -9.13
C LEU A 123 -11.47 -7.13 -10.66
N SER A 124 -12.72 -7.07 -11.14
CA SER A 124 -13.08 -7.00 -12.55
C SER A 124 -13.32 -5.58 -13.06
N GLU A 125 -13.13 -4.55 -12.22
CA GLU A 125 -13.31 -3.17 -12.65
C GLU A 125 -12.23 -2.75 -13.66
N PRO A 126 -12.57 -1.95 -14.68
CA PRO A 126 -11.60 -1.48 -15.65
C PRO A 126 -10.50 -0.64 -15.00
N CYS A 127 -9.27 -0.82 -15.48
CA CYS A 127 -8.14 0.00 -15.06
C CYS A 127 -8.38 1.49 -15.40
N PRO A 128 -8.16 2.41 -14.45
CA PRO A 128 -8.20 3.83 -14.72
C PRO A 128 -7.20 4.24 -15.82
N PRO A 129 -7.55 5.17 -16.74
CA PRO A 129 -6.67 5.57 -17.83
C PRO A 129 -5.29 6.09 -17.40
N ALA A 130 -5.19 6.70 -16.22
CA ALA A 130 -3.92 7.22 -15.70
C ALA A 130 -2.92 6.09 -15.38
N ILE A 131 -3.40 5.02 -14.71
CA ILE A 131 -2.59 3.84 -14.39
C ILE A 131 -2.24 3.08 -15.68
N ALA A 132 -3.23 2.88 -16.56
CA ALA A 132 -2.98 2.27 -17.87
C ALA A 132 -1.95 3.07 -18.68
N GLY A 133 -2.02 4.40 -18.68
CA GLY A 133 -1.07 5.26 -19.38
C GLY A 133 0.37 5.13 -18.86
N ALA A 134 0.56 5.05 -17.54
CA ALA A 134 1.87 4.81 -16.95
C ALA A 134 2.42 3.42 -17.34
N TYR A 135 1.59 2.38 -17.28
CA TYR A 135 1.95 1.03 -17.73
C TYR A 135 2.34 1.00 -19.23
N GLU A 136 1.53 1.61 -20.11
CA GLU A 136 1.80 1.66 -21.54
C GLU A 136 3.10 2.40 -21.85
N ALA A 137 3.48 3.39 -21.04
CA ALA A 137 4.78 4.04 -21.17
C ALA A 137 5.94 3.06 -20.94
N PHE A 138 5.88 2.24 -19.89
CA PHE A 138 6.90 1.21 -19.63
C PHE A 138 6.96 0.16 -20.74
N LEU A 139 5.81 -0.34 -21.17
CA LEU A 139 5.74 -1.31 -22.27
C LEU A 139 6.34 -0.75 -23.56
N ASN A 140 6.03 0.50 -23.90
CA ASN A 140 6.59 1.15 -25.07
C ASN A 140 8.10 1.33 -24.96
N LEU A 141 8.62 1.77 -23.79
CA LEU A 141 10.07 1.87 -23.59
C LEU A 141 10.77 0.53 -23.84
N ALA A 142 10.22 -0.57 -23.30
CA ALA A 142 10.75 -1.91 -23.48
C ALA A 142 10.70 -2.39 -24.94
N LEU A 143 9.65 -2.01 -25.69
CA LEU A 143 9.46 -2.47 -27.08
C LEU A 143 10.31 -1.69 -28.10
N VAL A 144 10.38 -0.36 -27.97
CA VAL A 144 10.87 0.49 -29.07
C VAL A 144 12.21 1.16 -28.79
N SER A 145 12.65 1.24 -27.54
CA SER A 145 13.93 1.87 -27.21
C SER A 145 15.12 0.91 -27.38
N GLU A 146 16.32 1.44 -27.14
CA GLU A 146 17.51 0.65 -26.86
C GLU A 146 17.25 -0.31 -25.68
N PRO A 147 17.74 -1.57 -25.73
CA PRO A 147 17.50 -2.56 -24.65
C PRO A 147 17.88 -2.04 -23.27
N GLU A 148 18.96 -1.25 -23.18
CA GLU A 148 19.44 -0.64 -21.94
C GLU A 148 18.45 0.36 -21.35
N VAL A 149 17.65 1.04 -22.18
CA VAL A 149 16.64 2.02 -21.69
C VAL A 149 15.47 1.28 -21.06
N GLY A 150 14.97 0.23 -21.72
CA GLY A 150 13.90 -0.60 -21.20
C GLY A 150 14.32 -1.38 -19.96
N ALA A 151 15.53 -1.96 -19.97
CA ALA A 151 16.07 -2.68 -18.83
C ALA A 151 16.30 -1.75 -17.63
N ALA A 152 16.90 -0.57 -17.84
CA ALA A 152 17.12 0.38 -16.75
C ALA A 152 15.81 0.97 -16.19
N SER A 153 14.79 1.22 -17.02
CA SER A 153 13.52 1.76 -16.52
C SER A 153 12.78 0.76 -15.64
N LEU A 154 12.75 -0.52 -16.03
CA LEU A 154 12.17 -1.59 -15.20
C LEU A 154 13.06 -1.92 -14.00
N GLY A 155 14.37 -1.93 -14.16
CA GLY A 155 15.31 -2.15 -13.05
C GLY A 155 15.18 -1.09 -11.96
N PHE A 156 14.89 0.17 -12.33
CA PHE A 156 14.56 1.21 -11.35
C PHE A 156 13.25 0.91 -10.59
N VAL A 157 12.23 0.39 -11.28
CA VAL A 157 10.95 0.01 -10.66
C VAL A 157 11.22 -1.06 -9.60
N GLU A 158 11.85 -2.17 -9.97
CA GLU A 158 12.21 -3.28 -9.07
C GLU A 158 13.06 -2.79 -7.89
N TYR A 159 14.12 -2.02 -8.18
CA TYR A 159 15.03 -1.50 -7.15
C TYR A 159 14.32 -0.62 -6.12
N SER A 160 13.46 0.29 -6.58
CA SER A 160 12.69 1.16 -5.69
C SER A 160 11.50 0.45 -5.05
N HIS A 161 11.01 -0.65 -5.63
CA HIS A 161 9.87 -1.38 -5.11
C HIS A 161 10.17 -2.07 -3.79
N ILE A 162 11.41 -2.48 -3.54
CA ILE A 162 11.85 -3.05 -2.25
C ILE A 162 11.45 -2.14 -1.08
N GLY A 163 11.86 -0.86 -1.13
CA GLY A 163 11.54 0.11 -0.08
C GLY A 163 10.05 0.45 -0.03
N ILE A 164 9.39 0.50 -1.18
CA ILE A 164 7.94 0.73 -1.28
C ILE A 164 7.13 -0.42 -0.66
N ALA A 165 7.50 -1.66 -0.94
CA ALA A 165 6.88 -2.86 -0.41
C ALA A 165 7.06 -2.93 1.11
N GLU A 166 8.26 -2.62 1.62
CA GLU A 166 8.50 -2.50 3.06
C GLU A 166 7.62 -1.40 3.70
N MET A 167 7.51 -0.23 3.08
CA MET A 167 6.62 0.85 3.56
C MET A 167 5.15 0.41 3.60
N LEU A 168 4.67 -0.27 2.56
CA LEU A 168 3.29 -0.76 2.46
C LEU A 168 3.02 -1.81 3.54
N ALA A 169 3.90 -2.82 3.67
CA ALA A 169 3.79 -3.87 4.67
C ALA A 169 3.80 -3.30 6.09
N ARG A 170 4.73 -2.39 6.39
CA ARG A 170 4.82 -1.72 7.71
C ARG A 170 3.57 -0.93 8.03
N ASN A 171 3.08 -0.12 7.08
CA ASN A 171 1.87 0.66 7.29
C ASN A 171 0.65 -0.23 7.55
N MET A 172 0.49 -1.32 6.80
CA MET A 172 -0.59 -2.28 7.06
C MET A 172 -0.51 -2.90 8.45
N HIS A 173 0.70 -3.30 8.86
CA HIS A 173 0.94 -3.86 10.18
C HIS A 173 0.60 -2.86 11.30
N GLU A 174 1.16 -1.64 11.25
CA GLU A 174 0.94 -0.59 12.26
C GLU A 174 -0.52 -0.12 12.34
N ARG A 175 -1.26 -0.21 11.24
CA ARG A 175 -2.67 0.18 11.16
C ARG A 175 -3.64 -0.97 11.42
N PHE A 176 -3.12 -2.18 11.64
CA PHE A 176 -3.91 -3.42 11.77
C PHE A 176 -4.88 -3.62 10.59
N TRP A 177 -4.40 -3.35 9.37
CA TRP A 177 -5.17 -3.49 8.14
C TRP A 177 -4.92 -4.85 7.49
N GLY A 178 -5.98 -5.66 7.42
CA GLY A 178 -5.91 -7.03 6.89
C GLY A 178 -5.38 -8.02 7.93
N ASP A 179 -5.30 -9.30 7.54
CA ASP A 179 -4.65 -10.35 8.32
C ASP A 179 -3.18 -10.53 7.90
N LEU A 180 -2.50 -11.55 8.44
CA LEU A 180 -1.12 -11.87 8.05
C LEU A 180 -1.00 -12.25 6.57
N GLN A 181 -2.04 -12.82 5.95
CA GLN A 181 -2.04 -13.16 4.53
C GLN A 181 -2.05 -11.91 3.66
N ALA A 182 -2.67 -10.83 4.14
CA ALA A 182 -2.61 -9.54 3.47
C ALA A 182 -1.18 -8.98 3.39
N GLN A 183 -0.23 -9.46 4.20
CA GLN A 183 1.16 -9.00 4.18
C GLN A 183 2.09 -9.87 3.33
N GLU A 184 1.65 -11.07 2.92
CA GLU A 184 2.51 -12.04 2.24
C GLU A 184 3.07 -11.50 0.90
N HIS A 185 2.23 -10.84 0.11
CA HIS A 185 2.64 -10.29 -1.20
C HIS A 185 3.78 -9.27 -1.06
N TYR A 186 3.59 -8.21 -0.26
CA TYR A 186 4.63 -7.18 -0.12
C TYR A 186 5.86 -7.65 0.65
N ARG A 187 5.72 -8.59 1.59
CA ARG A 187 6.87 -9.17 2.28
C ARG A 187 7.75 -9.99 1.34
N PHE A 188 7.14 -10.72 0.41
CA PHE A 188 7.85 -11.49 -0.61
C PHE A 188 8.69 -10.57 -1.53
N HIS A 189 8.10 -9.48 -2.02
CA HIS A 189 8.79 -8.49 -2.85
C HIS A 189 9.95 -7.78 -2.14
N ALA A 190 9.83 -7.52 -0.84
CA ALA A 190 10.92 -6.93 -0.06
C ALA A 190 12.20 -7.80 -0.01
N GLU A 191 12.08 -9.11 -0.25
CA GLU A 191 13.22 -10.04 -0.23
C GLU A 191 13.80 -10.33 -1.63
N ILE A 192 12.98 -10.30 -2.69
CA ILE A 192 13.33 -10.86 -4.01
C ILE A 192 13.66 -9.80 -5.06
N ASP A 193 13.07 -8.60 -4.98
CA ASP A 193 13.18 -7.61 -6.06
C ASP A 193 14.60 -7.04 -6.24
N MET A 194 15.51 -7.24 -5.27
CA MET A 194 16.92 -6.87 -5.41
C MET A 194 17.62 -7.69 -6.50
N GLU A 195 17.33 -9.00 -6.57
CA GLU A 195 17.88 -9.86 -7.61
C GLU A 195 17.32 -9.46 -8.98
N HIS A 196 16.01 -9.21 -9.06
CA HIS A 196 15.36 -8.76 -10.29
C HIS A 196 15.95 -7.44 -10.82
N ALA A 197 16.15 -6.46 -9.95
CA ALA A 197 16.77 -5.20 -10.30
C ALA A 197 18.20 -5.40 -10.80
N SER A 198 19.00 -6.22 -10.10
CA SER A 198 20.37 -6.56 -10.47
C SER A 198 20.44 -7.20 -11.86
N ASP A 199 19.56 -8.14 -12.16
CA ASP A 199 19.52 -8.83 -13.46
C ASP A 199 19.16 -7.88 -14.61
N LEU A 200 18.23 -6.95 -14.39
CA LEU A 200 17.92 -5.90 -15.35
C LEU A 200 19.10 -4.94 -15.54
N PHE A 201 19.78 -4.53 -14.47
CA PHE A 201 20.95 -3.67 -14.56
C PHE A 201 22.15 -4.36 -15.22
N ALA A 202 22.27 -5.69 -15.11
CA ALA A 202 23.29 -6.47 -15.82
C ALA A 202 23.18 -6.35 -17.35
N VAL A 203 21.98 -6.08 -17.89
CA VAL A 203 21.79 -5.76 -19.32
C VAL A 203 22.48 -4.44 -19.69
N CYS A 204 22.52 -3.47 -18.78
CA CYS A 204 23.08 -2.14 -18.98
C CYS A 204 24.60 -2.10 -18.76
N GLU A 205 25.14 -3.02 -17.97
CA GLU A 205 26.52 -3.01 -17.48
C GLU A 205 27.59 -2.96 -18.60
N PRO A 206 27.48 -3.71 -19.72
CA PRO A 206 28.47 -3.65 -20.79
C PRO A 206 28.57 -2.24 -21.43
N ALA A 207 27.45 -1.56 -21.61
CA ALA A 207 27.43 -0.18 -22.12
C ALA A 207 27.96 0.80 -21.07
N TRP A 208 27.60 0.59 -19.80
CA TRP A 208 28.04 1.40 -18.67
C TRP A 208 29.57 1.43 -18.52
N GLN A 209 30.20 0.24 -18.53
CA GLN A 209 31.65 0.07 -18.42
C GLN A 209 32.41 0.59 -19.64
N ALA A 210 31.78 0.57 -20.80
CA ALA A 210 32.35 1.15 -22.01
C ALA A 210 32.11 2.68 -22.14
N GLY A 211 31.62 3.34 -21.09
CA GLY A 211 31.39 4.78 -21.05
C GLY A 211 30.15 5.27 -21.81
N ARG A 212 29.30 4.38 -22.32
CA ARG A 212 28.05 4.70 -23.03
C ARG A 212 26.86 4.67 -22.06
N ARG A 213 26.83 5.62 -21.11
CA ARG A 213 25.91 5.60 -19.95
C ARG A 213 24.54 6.23 -20.23
N GLN A 214 24.42 6.99 -21.30
CA GLN A 214 23.32 7.94 -21.53
C GLN A 214 21.98 7.24 -21.77
N ALA A 215 22.00 6.08 -22.44
CA ALA A 215 20.81 5.25 -22.61
C ALA A 215 20.30 4.72 -21.25
N THR A 216 21.19 4.17 -20.43
CA THR A 216 20.88 3.68 -19.08
C THR A 216 20.33 4.79 -18.19
N ILE A 217 21.01 5.95 -18.13
CA ILE A 217 20.57 7.09 -17.32
C ILE A 217 19.19 7.59 -17.79
N ARG A 218 18.96 7.68 -19.10
CA ARG A 218 17.64 8.01 -19.66
C ARG A 218 16.58 7.01 -19.19
N GLY A 219 16.89 5.72 -19.22
CA GLY A 219 16.01 4.66 -18.73
C GLY A 219 15.67 4.80 -17.26
N LEU A 220 16.68 4.99 -16.39
CA LEU A 220 16.48 5.18 -14.94
C LEU A 220 15.57 6.39 -14.65
N LEU A 221 15.80 7.52 -15.31
CA LEU A 221 15.00 8.74 -15.11
C LEU A 221 13.55 8.58 -15.56
N LEU A 222 13.35 7.93 -16.72
CA LEU A 222 12.01 7.67 -17.23
C LEU A 222 11.29 6.67 -16.33
N GLY A 223 11.99 5.63 -15.86
CA GLY A 223 11.48 4.69 -14.86
C GLY A 223 11.02 5.42 -13.61
N ALA A 224 11.90 6.23 -13.01
CA ALA A 224 11.58 7.02 -11.83
C ALA A 224 10.39 7.97 -12.06
N HIS A 225 10.34 8.66 -13.20
CA HIS A 225 9.27 9.58 -13.53
C HIS A 225 7.90 8.90 -13.66
N TYR A 226 7.83 7.79 -14.41
CA TYR A 226 6.58 7.06 -14.61
C TYR A 226 6.14 6.33 -13.35
N TRP A 227 7.09 5.80 -12.58
CA TRP A 227 6.82 5.15 -11.30
C TRP A 227 6.27 6.12 -10.25
N TRP A 228 6.91 7.28 -10.12
CA TRP A 228 6.40 8.39 -9.32
C TRP A 228 5.01 8.82 -9.75
N SER A 229 4.80 8.98 -11.06
CA SER A 229 3.50 9.42 -11.59
C SER A 229 2.40 8.40 -11.33
N LEU A 230 2.71 7.10 -11.43
CA LEU A 230 1.77 6.03 -11.12
C LEU A 230 1.25 6.14 -9.68
N PHE A 231 2.13 6.26 -8.69
CA PHE A 231 1.68 6.41 -7.29
C PHE A 231 0.93 7.71 -7.04
N ARG A 232 1.32 8.81 -7.69
CA ARG A 232 0.53 10.05 -7.63
C ARG A 232 -0.89 9.82 -8.15
N ASP A 233 -1.04 9.07 -9.23
CA ASP A 233 -2.32 8.83 -9.86
C ASP A 233 -3.16 7.76 -9.11
N MET A 234 -2.53 6.99 -8.21
CA MET A 234 -3.20 6.14 -7.21
C MET A 234 -3.78 6.92 -6.03
N LEU A 235 -3.41 8.18 -5.82
CA LEU A 235 -4.05 9.00 -4.79
C LEU A 235 -5.56 9.03 -5.01
N PRO A 236 -6.38 8.85 -3.95
CA PRO A 236 -7.82 9.02 -4.08
C PRO A 236 -8.11 10.39 -4.66
N GLN A 237 -8.75 10.40 -5.82
CA GLN A 237 -9.22 11.65 -6.39
C GLN A 237 -10.36 12.17 -5.50
N PRO A 238 -10.41 13.48 -5.19
CA PRO A 238 -11.62 14.02 -4.59
C PRO A 238 -12.79 13.64 -5.51
N PRO A 239 -13.93 13.17 -4.98
CA PRO A 239 -15.04 12.75 -5.81
C PRO A 239 -15.37 13.88 -6.79
N ARG A 240 -15.38 13.57 -8.09
CA ARG A 240 -15.85 14.52 -9.11
C ARG A 240 -17.21 15.00 -8.63
N ALA A 241 -17.40 16.32 -8.53
CA ALA A 241 -18.58 16.94 -7.97
C ALA A 241 -19.88 16.46 -8.64
N ALA A 242 -20.41 15.34 -8.16
CA ALA A 242 -21.80 14.96 -8.27
C ALA A 242 -22.43 15.43 -6.97
N GLY A 243 -23.46 16.27 -7.08
CA GLY A 243 -24.11 17.04 -6.01
C GLY A 243 -23.83 16.58 -4.57
N ARG A 244 -23.21 17.46 -3.79
CA ARG A 244 -22.89 17.28 -2.36
C ARG A 244 -23.99 16.53 -1.62
N SER A 245 -23.68 15.33 -1.15
CA SER A 245 -24.55 14.64 -0.21
C SER A 245 -24.27 15.14 1.20
N ILE A 246 -25.31 15.10 2.05
CA ILE A 246 -25.31 15.48 3.47
C ILE A 246 -24.15 14.85 4.30
N ARG A 247 -23.49 13.78 3.80
CA ARG A 247 -22.30 13.19 4.45
C ARG A 247 -21.11 14.15 4.56
N GLU A 248 -20.95 15.08 3.62
CA GLU A 248 -19.79 15.99 3.57
C GLU A 248 -19.85 17.13 4.60
N HIS A 249 -20.98 17.29 5.30
CA HIS A 249 -21.13 18.31 6.34
C HIS A 249 -20.58 17.86 7.72
N PHE A 250 -20.28 16.58 7.90
CA PHE A 250 -19.90 16.02 9.21
C PHE A 250 -18.41 15.66 9.34
N ALA A 251 -17.59 15.81 8.30
CA ALA A 251 -16.17 15.44 8.31
C ALA A 251 -15.23 16.63 8.62
N SER A 252 -15.59 17.50 9.58
CA SER A 252 -14.70 18.59 10.02
C SER A 252 -13.74 18.13 11.12
N PRO A 253 -12.42 18.41 11.07
CA PRO A 253 -11.40 17.82 11.96
C PRO A 253 -11.34 18.37 13.40
N ASP A 254 -12.12 19.40 13.74
CA ASP A 254 -11.87 20.23 14.94
C ASP A 254 -12.37 19.67 16.28
N ARG A 255 -12.48 18.35 16.46
CA ARG A 255 -12.85 17.77 17.77
C ARG A 255 -12.11 16.48 18.09
N TYR A 256 -10.86 16.64 18.51
CA TYR A 256 -10.24 15.70 19.44
C TYR A 256 -10.91 15.86 20.81
N VAL A 257 -11.35 14.75 21.40
CA VAL A 257 -11.81 14.70 22.79
C VAL A 257 -10.72 13.97 23.58
N ASP A 258 -10.00 14.71 24.41
CA ASP A 258 -9.05 14.15 25.37
C ASP A 258 -9.77 13.50 26.57
N ASP A 259 -9.11 12.49 27.14
CA ASP A 259 -9.31 11.92 28.49
C ASP A 259 -10.75 11.51 28.87
N THR A 260 -11.42 10.75 28.01
CA THR A 260 -12.61 10.01 28.43
C THR A 260 -12.20 8.64 28.99
N ARG A 261 -12.51 8.41 30.26
CA ARG A 261 -12.32 7.09 30.90
C ARG A 261 -13.40 6.15 30.38
N ILE A 262 -12.97 5.09 29.70
CA ILE A 262 -13.85 4.08 29.10
C ILE A 262 -13.68 2.77 29.87
N ASP A 263 -14.75 2.29 30.49
CA ASP A 263 -14.77 0.96 31.10
C ASP A 263 -15.30 -0.05 30.08
N VAL A 264 -14.54 -1.11 29.83
CA VAL A 264 -14.86 -2.18 28.87
C VAL A 264 -15.23 -3.44 29.64
N GLU A 265 -16.46 -3.92 29.48
CA GLU A 265 -16.91 -5.21 30.01
C GLU A 265 -16.97 -6.23 28.87
N LEU A 266 -16.17 -7.29 28.98
CA LEU A 266 -16.11 -8.39 28.01
C LEU A 266 -17.00 -9.53 28.52
N ALA A 267 -18.08 -9.81 27.81
CA ALA A 267 -18.95 -10.94 28.12
C ALA A 267 -18.55 -12.16 27.28
N ALA A 268 -18.02 -13.20 27.94
CA ALA A 268 -17.79 -14.50 27.33
C ALA A 268 -18.98 -15.41 27.65
N GLU A 269 -19.61 -16.04 26.64
CA GLU A 269 -20.72 -16.99 26.89
C GLU A 269 -20.27 -18.25 27.67
N LEU A 270 -18.97 -18.49 27.81
CA LEU A 270 -18.40 -19.71 28.41
C LEU A 270 -17.72 -19.51 29.78
N VAL A 271 -17.77 -18.32 30.37
CA VAL A 271 -17.21 -18.08 31.71
C VAL A 271 -18.29 -17.54 32.63
N THR A 272 -18.55 -18.24 33.74
CA THR A 272 -19.58 -17.95 34.75
C THR A 272 -19.34 -16.66 35.57
N ALA A 273 -18.40 -15.81 35.15
CA ALA A 273 -18.13 -14.53 35.77
C ALA A 273 -17.78 -13.50 34.69
N ALA A 274 -18.58 -12.43 34.60
CA ALA A 274 -18.18 -11.24 33.85
C ALA A 274 -16.92 -10.67 34.53
N ALA A 275 -15.82 -10.57 33.80
CA ALA A 275 -14.60 -9.96 34.28
C ALA A 275 -14.53 -8.53 33.76
N THR A 276 -14.55 -7.55 34.67
CA THR A 276 -14.23 -6.16 34.34
C THR A 276 -12.72 -6.00 34.48
N VAL A 277 -12.02 -5.74 33.38
CA VAL A 277 -10.58 -5.48 33.39
C VAL A 277 -10.35 -4.00 33.08
N PRO A 278 -9.65 -3.25 33.94
CA PRO A 278 -9.26 -1.90 33.60
C PRO A 278 -8.41 -1.94 32.32
N ALA A 279 -8.72 -1.11 31.34
CA ALA A 279 -8.01 -1.10 30.07
C ALA A 279 -7.80 0.34 29.60
N THR A 280 -6.72 0.52 28.85
CA THR A 280 -6.46 1.75 28.12
C THR A 280 -7.09 1.62 26.74
N VAL A 281 -8.01 2.52 26.40
CA VAL A 281 -8.73 2.47 25.13
C VAL A 281 -8.22 3.59 24.22
N ARG A 282 -7.71 3.24 23.05
CA ARG A 282 -7.36 4.21 22.00
C ARG A 282 -8.38 4.14 20.87
N VAL A 283 -9.19 5.18 20.75
CA VAL A 283 -10.22 5.25 19.70
C VAL A 283 -9.56 5.51 18.34
N LEU A 284 -9.83 4.66 17.35
CA LEU A 284 -9.33 4.76 15.97
C LEU A 284 -10.37 5.44 15.05
N GLY A 285 -10.95 6.53 15.53
CA GLY A 285 -12.03 7.25 14.81
C GLY A 285 -13.38 6.54 14.90
N ALA A 286 -14.21 6.68 13.87
CA ALA A 286 -15.63 6.27 13.88
C ALA A 286 -15.87 4.75 13.80
N HIS A 287 -14.82 3.94 13.63
CA HIS A 287 -14.93 2.54 13.21
C HIS A 287 -14.23 1.52 14.11
N GLY A 288 -13.52 1.94 15.16
CA GLY A 288 -12.85 0.98 16.03
C GLY A 288 -12.13 1.60 17.22
N ALA A 289 -11.69 0.75 18.13
CA ALA A 289 -10.77 1.13 19.20
C ALA A 289 -9.79 -0.02 19.49
N VAL A 290 -8.59 0.35 19.92
CA VAL A 290 -7.61 -0.59 20.49
C VAL A 290 -7.83 -0.62 22.00
N VAL A 291 -7.96 -1.81 22.57
CA VAL A 291 -8.11 -2.00 24.01
C VAL A 291 -6.85 -2.69 24.54
N ALA A 292 -6.11 -1.99 25.39
CA ALA A 292 -4.92 -2.49 26.06
C ALA A 292 -5.25 -2.77 27.54
N PRO A 293 -5.54 -4.02 27.94
CA PRO A 293 -5.83 -4.34 29.34
C PRO A 293 -4.65 -3.98 30.24
N GLN A 294 -4.93 -3.42 31.42
CA GLN A 294 -3.96 -3.15 32.46
C GLN A 294 -3.85 -4.40 33.35
N GLY A 295 -2.76 -5.16 33.22
CA GLY A 295 -2.50 -6.36 34.03
C GLY A 295 -2.08 -7.57 33.22
N GLU A 296 -2.39 -8.77 33.71
CA GLU A 296 -2.09 -10.03 33.03
C GLU A 296 -2.80 -10.14 31.68
N ALA A 297 -2.12 -10.73 30.70
CA ALA A 297 -2.66 -10.95 29.36
C ALA A 297 -3.97 -11.76 29.44
N LEU A 298 -5.02 -11.24 28.79
CA LEU A 298 -6.30 -11.93 28.72
C LEU A 298 -6.13 -13.22 27.91
N ALA A 299 -6.63 -14.33 28.45
CA ALA A 299 -6.76 -15.57 27.70
C ALA A 299 -7.58 -15.29 26.42
N PRO A 300 -7.34 -16.00 25.29
CA PRO A 300 -8.12 -15.80 24.08
C PRO A 300 -9.59 -16.05 24.39
N VAL A 301 -10.40 -15.02 24.26
CA VAL A 301 -11.85 -15.11 24.43
C VAL A 301 -12.49 -14.82 23.08
N ASP A 302 -13.33 -15.73 22.61
CA ASP A 302 -14.28 -15.43 21.53
C ASP A 302 -15.36 -14.51 22.12
N VAL A 303 -15.07 -13.21 22.18
CA VAL A 303 -16.01 -12.23 22.73
C VAL A 303 -17.03 -11.86 21.66
N LEU A 304 -18.30 -12.20 21.92
CA LEU A 304 -19.43 -11.90 21.04
C LEU A 304 -20.03 -10.51 21.27
N THR A 305 -19.76 -9.87 22.42
CA THR A 305 -20.33 -8.56 22.75
C THR A 305 -19.37 -7.74 23.61
N VAL A 306 -19.11 -6.50 23.19
CA VAL A 306 -18.32 -5.53 23.95
C VAL A 306 -19.22 -4.43 24.48
N ARG A 307 -19.27 -4.27 25.80
CA ARG A 307 -19.93 -3.13 26.46
C ARG A 307 -18.93 -2.04 26.73
N VAL A 308 -19.28 -0.83 26.31
CA VAL A 308 -18.46 0.36 26.49
C VAL A 308 -19.25 1.34 27.34
N SER A 309 -18.74 1.66 28.53
CA SER A 309 -19.31 2.70 29.39
C SER A 309 -18.52 4.00 29.23
N ILE A 310 -19.22 5.10 28.96
CA ILE A 310 -18.66 6.45 28.88
C ILE A 310 -19.31 7.27 29.98
N ASP A 311 -18.52 7.81 30.90
CA ASP A 311 -18.98 8.65 32.03
C ASP A 311 -20.12 8.03 32.85
N GLY A 312 -20.08 6.71 33.05
CA GLY A 312 -21.09 5.96 33.81
C GLY A 312 -22.35 5.59 33.04
N SER A 313 -22.45 5.95 31.76
CA SER A 313 -23.52 5.51 30.86
C SER A 313 -23.05 4.34 30.00
N ALA A 314 -23.60 3.15 30.27
CA ALA A 314 -23.27 1.94 29.53
C ALA A 314 -24.00 1.90 28.18
N HIS A 315 -23.23 1.66 27.11
CA HIS A 315 -23.75 1.46 25.76
C HIS A 315 -23.27 0.10 25.22
N GLU A 316 -24.23 -0.72 24.77
CA GLU A 316 -23.94 -1.98 24.10
C GLU A 316 -23.72 -1.73 22.61
N PHE A 317 -22.56 -2.18 22.11
CA PHE A 317 -22.27 -2.16 20.69
C PHE A 317 -22.12 -3.61 20.21
N PRO A 318 -22.88 -4.03 19.18
CA PRO A 318 -22.54 -5.27 18.48
C PRO A 318 -21.17 -5.07 17.80
N GLY A 319 -20.18 -5.86 18.22
CA GLY A 319 -18.81 -5.78 17.74
C GLY A 319 -18.17 -7.16 17.80
N ALA A 320 -17.18 -7.41 16.94
CA ALA A 320 -16.40 -8.64 16.93
C ALA A 320 -14.95 -8.31 17.27
N VAL A 321 -14.35 -9.05 18.19
CA VAL A 321 -12.91 -8.98 18.46
C VAL A 321 -12.19 -9.72 17.34
N ARG A 322 -11.32 -9.04 16.58
CA ARG A 322 -10.75 -9.63 15.35
C ARG A 322 -9.31 -10.12 15.45
N SER A 323 -8.57 -9.78 16.50
CA SER A 323 -7.32 -10.51 16.77
C SER A 323 -6.85 -10.33 18.20
N ASN A 324 -6.18 -11.38 18.68
CA ASN A 324 -5.32 -11.37 19.86
C ASN A 324 -3.89 -11.41 19.33
N ASP A 325 -3.19 -10.28 19.36
CA ASP A 325 -1.74 -10.31 19.17
C ASP A 325 -1.13 -10.95 20.42
N ARG A 326 -0.74 -12.23 20.28
CA ARG A 326 -0.27 -13.06 21.39
C ARG A 326 1.03 -12.54 22.01
N GLU A 327 1.80 -11.72 21.30
CA GLU A 327 3.05 -11.17 21.81
C GLU A 327 2.85 -9.85 22.56
N SER A 328 1.88 -9.03 22.16
CA SER A 328 1.64 -7.71 22.80
C SER A 328 0.50 -7.71 23.83
N GLY A 329 -0.37 -8.72 23.84
CA GLY A 329 -1.52 -8.79 24.74
C GLY A 329 -2.63 -7.77 24.41
N LEU A 330 -2.56 -7.15 23.23
CA LEU A 330 -3.53 -6.16 22.75
C LEU A 330 -4.75 -6.84 22.13
N LEU A 331 -5.94 -6.33 22.46
CA LEU A 331 -7.20 -6.74 21.86
C LEU A 331 -7.69 -5.65 20.89
N LEU A 332 -7.84 -6.02 19.62
CA LEU A 332 -8.47 -5.14 18.64
C LEU A 332 -9.98 -5.39 18.61
N VAL A 333 -10.75 -4.35 18.96
CA VAL A 333 -12.21 -4.38 18.96
C VAL A 333 -12.74 -3.50 17.82
N GLU A 334 -13.37 -4.13 16.84
CA GLU A 334 -14.03 -3.42 15.73
C GLU A 334 -15.52 -3.24 16.07
N PHE A 335 -16.00 -1.99 16.06
CA PHE A 335 -17.40 -1.67 16.34
C PHE A 335 -18.14 -1.33 15.05
N THR A 336 -19.36 -1.88 14.89
CA THR A 336 -20.28 -1.40 13.84
C THR A 336 -21.25 -0.40 14.47
N VAL A 337 -20.96 0.90 14.37
CA VAL A 337 -21.89 1.93 14.87
C VAL A 337 -23.01 2.15 13.86
N ASP A 338 -24.23 1.70 14.16
CA ASP A 338 -25.41 2.06 13.39
C ASP A 338 -25.68 3.56 13.56
N ALA A 339 -25.41 4.37 12.54
CA ALA A 339 -25.53 5.83 12.59
C ALA A 339 -26.99 6.34 12.59
N ARG A 340 -27.99 5.46 12.43
CA ARG A 340 -29.41 5.83 12.27
C ARG A 340 -30.01 6.57 13.48
N PRO A 341 -29.77 6.18 14.75
CA PRO A 341 -30.39 6.84 15.92
C PRO A 341 -29.85 8.27 16.14
N ARG A 342 -28.56 8.50 15.88
CA ARG A 342 -27.92 9.82 16.05
C ARG A 342 -28.40 10.83 14.99
N ALA A 343 -28.63 10.35 13.77
CA ALA A 343 -29.23 11.15 12.70
C ALA A 343 -30.70 11.54 13.00
N GLN A 344 -31.46 10.67 13.67
CA GLN A 344 -32.83 10.95 14.10
C GLN A 344 -32.89 11.99 15.23
N ALA A 345 -32.02 11.88 16.23
CA ALA A 345 -31.94 12.84 17.34
C ALA A 345 -31.55 14.26 16.88
N LEU A 346 -30.66 14.37 15.89
CA LEU A 346 -30.26 15.66 15.33
C LEU A 346 -31.38 16.31 14.50
N ARG A 347 -32.15 15.51 13.75
CA ARG A 347 -33.34 15.99 13.01
C ARG A 347 -34.42 16.52 13.96
N ALA A 348 -34.67 15.85 15.09
CA ALA A 348 -35.62 16.30 16.10
C ALA A 348 -35.20 17.64 16.74
N ARG A 349 -33.90 17.82 17.00
CA ARG A 349 -33.35 19.04 17.61
C ARG A 349 -33.39 20.25 16.68
N LEU A 350 -33.26 20.05 15.38
CA LEU A 350 -33.39 21.12 14.37
C LEU A 350 -34.84 21.48 14.05
N ALA A 351 -35.78 20.55 14.23
CA ALA A 351 -37.21 20.81 14.08
C ALA A 351 -37.80 21.69 15.21
N GLY A 352 -37.17 21.69 16.40
CA GLY A 352 -37.53 22.56 17.52
C GLY A 352 -36.92 23.97 17.49
N LEU A 353 -36.16 24.30 16.45
CA LEU A 353 -35.53 25.62 16.25
C LEU A 353 -36.23 26.45 15.15
N ARG A 354 -37.48 26.12 14.80
CA ARG A 354 -38.31 26.86 13.83
C ARG A 354 -39.47 27.59 14.51
#